data_AF-A0A954K1L3-F1
#
_entry.id   AF-A0A954K1L3-F1
#
_cell.length_a   1.000
_cell.length_b   1.000
_cell.length_c   1.000
_cell.angle_alpha   90.00
_cell.angle_beta   90.00
_cell.angle_gamma   90.00
#
_symmetry.space_group_name_H-M   'P 1'
#
loop_
_entity.id
_entity.type
_entity.pdbx_description
1 polymer ?
#
loop_
_entity_poly.entity_id
_entity_poly.type
_entity_poly.pdbx_seq_one_letter_code
_entity_poly.pdbx_strand_id
1 'polypeptide(L)'
;WGGLLAALIGLLAYAGIVRRDPLVVRLAVFAFVAGGLGFSGGQCVQSYKAWNAEAFSTGWLSGFKVFQYFNWWNMMETSFGLIWGAVMGLGVWLNCRHIDLETKSDEVTIGPTAETFLCALHLVLLLTAEFLRIPSGNKDANGADVLLPFSTYVDLGFFMCFLPMIGIVGGRFFPYLQLLIVVAAPIMGKQMRALCYSETPAYPLSVGWLIFVMIPAAILLTVAVWLICRSLSGQKPRTFAAAALLTTTWLYFGLNTFFFNYAWPWLEWTGRTPNQIIFMLCTSCLTLASLWALFTAPAEDSAVQRRSIPDQAAP
;
A
#
# COMPACT_ATOMS: atom_id res chain seq x y z
N TRP A 1 0.88 -21.85 -3.95
CA TRP A 1 -0.13 -21.42 -2.96
C TRP A 1 -0.15 -22.26 -1.68
N GLY A 2 -0.21 -23.61 -1.76
CA GLY A 2 -0.26 -24.47 -0.56
C GLY A 2 0.88 -24.24 0.45
N GLY A 3 2.12 -24.06 -0.01
CA GLY A 3 3.26 -23.77 0.87
C GLY A 3 3.15 -22.43 1.63
N LEU A 4 2.62 -21.39 0.98
CA LEU A 4 2.39 -20.08 1.63
C LEU A 4 1.23 -20.17 2.65
N LEU A 5 0.19 -20.94 2.34
CA LEU A 5 -0.90 -21.18 3.28
C LEU A 5 -0.40 -21.95 4.51
N ALA A 6 0.42 -22.98 4.32
CA ALA A 6 1.03 -23.73 5.41
C ALA A 6 1.93 -22.83 6.27
N ALA A 7 2.75 -21.97 5.65
CA ALA A 7 3.58 -21.00 6.36
C ALA A 7 2.74 -19.99 7.16
N LEU A 8 1.64 -19.49 6.59
CA LEU A 8 0.70 -18.60 7.28
C LEU A 8 0.05 -19.30 8.47
N ILE A 9 -0.45 -20.52 8.30
CA ILE A 9 -1.04 -21.32 9.40
C ILE A 9 -0.02 -21.55 10.52
N GLY A 10 1.22 -21.93 10.16
CA GLY A 10 2.30 -22.10 11.12
C GLY A 10 2.61 -20.82 11.90
N LEU A 11 2.69 -19.67 11.20
CA LEU A 11 2.90 -18.37 11.82
C LEU A 11 1.74 -18.00 12.77
N LEU A 12 0.50 -18.26 12.37
CA LEU A 12 -0.68 -17.99 13.20
C LEU A 12 -0.75 -18.89 14.42
N ALA A 13 -0.39 -20.17 14.28
CA ALA A 13 -0.29 -21.10 15.40
C ALA A 13 0.79 -20.65 16.38
N TYR A 14 1.97 -20.25 15.88
CA TYR A 14 3.04 -19.71 16.71
C TYR A 14 2.62 -18.42 17.43
N ALA A 15 2.04 -17.45 16.70
CA ALA A 15 1.59 -16.19 17.27
C ALA A 15 0.47 -16.39 18.33
N GLY A 16 -0.50 -17.24 18.04
CA GLY A 16 -1.64 -17.49 18.93
C GLY A 16 -1.33 -18.37 20.13
N ILE A 17 -0.54 -19.44 19.95
CA ILE A 17 -0.29 -20.45 20.99
C ILE A 17 0.95 -20.11 21.80
N VAL A 18 2.06 -19.78 21.12
CA VAL A 18 3.36 -19.56 21.77
C VAL A 18 3.49 -18.11 22.23
N ARG A 19 3.23 -17.15 21.35
CA ARG A 19 3.32 -15.72 21.70
C ARG A 19 2.08 -15.19 22.41
N ARG A 20 0.96 -15.92 22.35
CA ARG A 20 -0.34 -15.53 22.92
C ARG A 20 -0.76 -14.12 22.50
N ASP A 21 -0.51 -13.78 21.24
CA ASP A 21 -0.87 -12.49 20.65
C ASP A 21 -2.18 -12.63 19.84
N PRO A 22 -3.34 -12.33 20.45
CA PRO A 22 -4.61 -12.44 19.76
C PRO A 22 -4.79 -11.38 18.67
N LEU A 23 -4.08 -10.25 18.74
CA LEU A 23 -4.20 -9.18 17.75
C LEU A 23 -3.65 -9.66 16.40
N VAL A 24 -2.45 -10.23 16.40
CA VAL A 24 -1.82 -10.77 15.18
C VAL A 24 -2.71 -11.82 14.52
N VAL A 25 -3.24 -12.77 15.30
CA VAL A 25 -4.12 -13.82 14.78
C VAL A 25 -5.39 -13.24 14.17
N ARG A 26 -6.04 -12.31 14.87
CA ARG A 26 -7.28 -11.69 14.40
C ARG A 26 -7.05 -10.89 13.12
N LEU A 27 -6.04 -10.02 13.09
CA LEU A 27 -5.74 -9.21 11.90
C LEU A 27 -5.37 -10.07 10.70
N ALA A 28 -4.65 -11.17 10.89
CA ALA A 28 -4.35 -12.09 9.81
C ALA A 28 -5.59 -12.85 9.30
N VAL A 29 -6.53 -13.23 10.19
CA VAL A 29 -7.83 -13.78 9.75
C VAL A 29 -8.61 -12.75 8.95
N PHE A 30 -8.66 -11.49 9.41
CA PHE A 30 -9.27 -10.41 8.63
C PHE A 30 -8.57 -10.23 7.27
N ALA A 31 -7.23 -10.29 7.20
CA ALA A 31 -6.48 -10.20 5.95
C ALA A 31 -6.76 -11.36 4.99
N PHE A 32 -6.87 -12.58 5.53
CA PHE A 32 -7.21 -13.77 4.74
C PHE A 32 -8.63 -13.63 4.15
N VAL A 33 -9.60 -13.25 4.98
CA VAL A 33 -10.99 -13.01 4.56
C VAL A 33 -11.08 -11.85 3.56
N ALA A 34 -10.37 -10.74 3.82
CA ALA A 34 -10.29 -9.59 2.94
C ALA A 34 -9.74 -9.97 1.57
N GLY A 35 -8.69 -10.79 1.52
CA GLY A 35 -8.11 -11.30 0.27
C GLY A 35 -9.08 -12.16 -0.51
N GLY A 36 -9.71 -13.15 0.15
CA GLY A 36 -10.67 -14.05 -0.48
C GLY A 36 -11.91 -13.33 -0.99
N LEU A 37 -12.55 -12.51 -0.15
CA LEU A 37 -13.72 -11.73 -0.51
C LEU A 37 -13.40 -10.65 -1.54
N GLY A 38 -12.27 -9.96 -1.39
CA GLY A 38 -11.86 -8.93 -2.33
C GLY A 38 -11.65 -9.50 -3.71
N PHE A 39 -10.86 -10.57 -3.84
CA PHE A 39 -10.53 -11.13 -5.14
C PHE A 39 -11.77 -11.70 -5.81
N SER A 40 -12.54 -12.51 -5.08
CA SER A 40 -13.79 -13.09 -5.60
C SER A 40 -14.82 -12.01 -5.95
N GLY A 41 -14.96 -10.99 -5.11
CA GLY A 41 -15.86 -9.86 -5.34
C GLY A 41 -15.47 -9.03 -6.56
N GLY A 42 -14.18 -8.73 -6.75
CA GLY A 42 -13.70 -8.10 -7.96
C GLY A 42 -13.97 -8.96 -9.21
N GLN A 43 -13.66 -10.25 -9.14
CA GLN A 43 -13.90 -11.19 -10.24
C GLN A 43 -15.38 -11.28 -10.61
N CYS A 44 -16.29 -11.21 -9.63
CA CYS A 44 -17.73 -11.16 -9.89
C CYS A 44 -18.12 -9.92 -10.73
N VAL A 45 -17.54 -8.74 -10.48
CA VAL A 45 -17.80 -7.52 -11.27
C VAL A 45 -17.39 -7.73 -12.73
N GLN A 46 -16.20 -8.28 -12.96
CA GLN A 46 -15.70 -8.56 -14.31
C GLN A 46 -16.54 -9.63 -15.02
N SER A 47 -16.82 -10.73 -14.32
CA SER A 47 -17.55 -11.88 -14.85
C SER A 47 -19.00 -11.53 -15.18
N TYR A 48 -19.62 -10.66 -14.37
CA TYR A 48 -20.99 -10.21 -14.64
C TYR A 48 -21.10 -9.53 -15.99
N LYS A 49 -20.16 -8.62 -16.34
CA LYS A 49 -20.15 -8.00 -17.67
C LYS A 49 -19.92 -9.01 -18.79
N ALA A 50 -19.02 -9.97 -18.57
CA ALA A 50 -18.67 -10.98 -19.57
C ALA A 50 -19.86 -11.91 -19.88
N TRP A 51 -20.60 -12.34 -18.86
CA TRP A 51 -21.72 -13.27 -19.03
C TRP A 51 -23.05 -12.60 -19.35
N ASN A 52 -23.21 -11.31 -19.03
CA ASN A 52 -24.46 -10.57 -19.25
C ASN A 52 -24.25 -9.42 -20.24
N ALA A 53 -23.58 -9.68 -21.38
CA ALA A 53 -23.24 -8.63 -22.34
C ALA A 53 -24.47 -7.84 -22.81
N GLU A 54 -25.59 -8.53 -23.03
CA GLU A 54 -26.87 -7.96 -23.46
C GLU A 54 -27.44 -6.93 -22.49
N ALA A 55 -27.26 -7.14 -21.18
CA ALA A 55 -27.74 -6.20 -20.16
C ALA A 55 -27.18 -4.79 -20.38
N PHE A 56 -25.94 -4.70 -20.89
CA PHE A 56 -25.22 -3.45 -21.16
C PHE A 56 -25.41 -2.91 -22.57
N SER A 57 -25.65 -3.77 -23.57
CA SER A 57 -25.82 -3.32 -24.96
C SER A 57 -27.25 -2.91 -25.28
N THR A 58 -28.23 -3.64 -24.78
CA THR A 58 -29.65 -3.51 -25.15
C THR A 58 -30.61 -3.59 -23.96
N GLY A 59 -30.14 -4.07 -22.81
CA GLY A 59 -30.95 -4.22 -21.60
C GLY A 59 -31.04 -2.96 -20.74
N TRP A 60 -31.44 -3.14 -19.47
CA TRP A 60 -31.69 -2.05 -18.53
C TRP A 60 -30.44 -1.22 -18.16
N LEU A 61 -29.23 -1.78 -18.31
CA LEU A 61 -27.97 -1.05 -18.07
C LEU A 61 -27.53 -0.22 -19.29
N SER A 62 -28.13 -0.43 -20.46
CA SER A 62 -27.77 0.29 -21.70
C SER A 62 -27.98 1.80 -21.62
N GLY A 63 -28.91 2.26 -20.78
CA GLY A 63 -29.15 3.68 -20.53
C GLY A 63 -27.98 4.39 -19.82
N PHE A 64 -27.11 3.64 -19.13
CA PHE A 64 -25.97 4.18 -18.41
C PHE A 64 -24.73 4.23 -19.29
N LYS A 65 -24.63 5.30 -20.08
CA LYS A 65 -23.49 5.54 -20.99
C LYS A 65 -22.11 5.47 -20.34
N VAL A 66 -22.01 5.64 -19.02
CA VAL A 66 -20.74 5.51 -18.28
C VAL A 66 -20.10 4.12 -18.47
N PHE A 67 -20.90 3.06 -18.57
CA PHE A 67 -20.40 1.68 -18.65
C PHE A 67 -19.67 1.36 -19.96
N GLN A 68 -19.89 2.15 -21.02
CA GLN A 68 -19.13 2.00 -22.27
C GLN A 68 -17.65 2.38 -22.09
N TYR A 69 -17.35 3.22 -21.09
CA TYR A 69 -16.00 3.67 -20.75
C TYR A 69 -15.36 2.83 -19.64
N PHE A 70 -16.03 1.78 -19.15
CA PHE A 70 -15.45 0.96 -18.09
C PHE A 70 -14.38 0.04 -18.68
N ASN A 71 -13.13 0.22 -18.25
CA ASN A 71 -12.17 -0.87 -18.30
C ASN A 71 -12.50 -1.86 -17.17
N TRP A 72 -13.16 -2.97 -17.53
CA TRP A 72 -13.65 -3.96 -16.56
C TRP A 72 -12.55 -4.69 -15.78
N TRP A 73 -11.33 -4.75 -16.33
CA TRP A 73 -10.17 -5.25 -15.58
C TRP A 73 -9.79 -4.26 -14.46
N ASN A 74 -9.65 -2.98 -14.79
CA ASN A 74 -9.35 -1.96 -13.79
C ASN A 74 -10.47 -1.80 -12.76
N MET A 75 -11.72 -1.99 -13.16
CA MET A 75 -12.86 -2.03 -12.22
C MET A 75 -12.76 -3.22 -11.29
N MET A 76 -12.37 -4.41 -11.78
CA MET A 76 -12.11 -5.58 -10.95
C MET A 76 -11.06 -5.29 -9.88
N GLU A 77 -9.91 -4.72 -10.27
CA GLU A 77 -8.84 -4.37 -9.33
C GLU A 77 -9.27 -3.30 -8.32
N THR A 78 -10.05 -2.32 -8.76
CA THR A 78 -10.57 -1.25 -7.88
C THR A 78 -11.58 -1.79 -6.87
N SER A 79 -12.51 -2.65 -7.31
CA SER A 79 -13.46 -3.32 -6.43
C SER A 79 -12.77 -4.28 -5.46
N PHE A 80 -11.75 -5.01 -5.92
CA PHE A 80 -10.88 -5.81 -5.06
C PHE A 80 -10.27 -4.96 -3.95
N GLY A 81 -9.61 -3.85 -4.31
CA GLY A 81 -8.97 -2.95 -3.34
C GLY A 81 -9.97 -2.33 -2.35
N LEU A 82 -11.16 -1.95 -2.81
CA LEU A 82 -12.23 -1.43 -1.98
C LEU A 82 -12.68 -2.44 -0.92
N ILE A 83 -13.03 -3.66 -1.35
CA ILE A 83 -13.51 -4.72 -0.44
C ILE A 83 -12.40 -5.11 0.53
N TRP A 84 -11.19 -5.31 0.02
CA TRP A 84 -10.04 -5.67 0.84
C TRP A 84 -9.77 -4.60 1.91
N GLY A 85 -9.71 -3.33 1.49
CA GLY A 85 -9.47 -2.19 2.37
C GLY A 85 -10.57 -2.01 3.41
N ALA A 86 -11.85 -2.19 3.03
CA ALA A 86 -12.98 -2.10 3.95
C ALA A 86 -12.95 -3.20 5.02
N VAL A 87 -12.69 -4.45 4.62
CA VAL A 87 -12.61 -5.58 5.56
C VAL A 87 -11.40 -5.45 6.48
N MET A 88 -10.25 -5.00 5.96
CA MET A 88 -9.07 -4.72 6.78
C MET A 88 -9.29 -3.56 7.74
N GLY A 89 -9.88 -2.46 7.28
CA GLY A 89 -10.23 -1.32 8.11
C GLY A 89 -11.19 -1.70 9.23
N LEU A 90 -12.20 -2.51 8.92
CA LEU A 90 -13.10 -3.11 9.91
C LEU A 90 -12.33 -3.97 10.92
N GLY A 91 -11.42 -4.82 10.44
CA GLY A 91 -10.58 -5.67 11.29
C GLY A 91 -9.74 -4.88 12.27
N VAL A 92 -9.10 -3.81 11.81
CA VAL A 92 -8.33 -2.88 12.66
C VAL A 92 -9.26 -2.18 13.65
N TRP A 93 -10.40 -1.65 13.21
CA TRP A 93 -11.35 -0.93 14.06
C TRP A 93 -11.92 -1.81 15.17
N LEU A 94 -12.33 -3.05 14.87
CA LEU A 94 -12.86 -3.99 15.85
C LEU A 94 -11.81 -4.46 16.86
N ASN A 95 -10.53 -4.40 16.49
CA ASN A 95 -9.41 -4.80 17.35
C ASN A 95 -8.62 -3.61 17.90
N CYS A 96 -9.11 -2.38 17.75
CA CYS A 96 -8.38 -1.18 18.15
C CYS A 96 -8.01 -1.17 19.63
N ARG A 97 -8.83 -1.81 20.49
CA ARG A 97 -8.57 -1.95 21.93
C ARG A 97 -7.42 -2.90 22.27
N HIS A 98 -7.00 -3.74 21.33
CA HIS A 98 -5.86 -4.65 21.49
C HIS A 98 -4.58 -4.07 20.93
N ILE A 99 -4.65 -2.95 20.20
CA ILE A 99 -3.48 -2.21 19.74
C ILE A 99 -2.97 -1.46 20.98
N ASP A 100 -1.92 -2.00 21.59
CA ASP A 100 -1.36 -1.43 22.81
C ASP A 100 -0.82 -0.03 22.51
N LEU A 101 -1.44 0.97 23.14
CA LEU A 101 -1.02 2.38 23.08
C LEU A 101 -0.16 2.75 24.30
N GLU A 102 -0.10 1.87 25.31
CA GLU A 102 0.71 2.09 26.48
C GLU A 102 2.16 1.70 26.19
N THR A 103 3.01 2.71 26.36
CA THR A 103 4.45 2.74 26.20
C THR A 103 5.16 1.63 26.99
N LYS A 104 5.21 0.41 26.48
CA LYS A 104 6.49 -0.30 26.54
C LYS A 104 7.39 0.37 25.52
N SER A 105 8.53 0.85 25.98
CA SER A 105 9.65 1.15 25.10
C SER A 105 9.89 -0.13 24.31
N ASP A 106 9.40 -0.22 23.07
CA ASP A 106 9.80 -1.29 22.18
C ASP A 106 11.32 -1.28 22.17
N GLU A 107 11.93 -2.37 22.63
CA GLU A 107 13.36 -2.50 22.65
C GLU A 107 13.82 -2.49 21.20
N VAL A 108 14.41 -1.36 20.79
CA VAL A 108 15.16 -1.28 19.55
C VAL A 108 16.32 -2.25 19.69
N THR A 109 16.23 -3.37 18.99
CA THR A 109 17.22 -4.45 19.07
C THR A 109 18.33 -4.28 18.03
N ILE A 110 18.08 -3.55 16.94
CA ILE A 110 19.01 -3.40 15.83
C ILE A 110 19.77 -2.07 15.95
N GLY A 111 21.10 -2.13 15.84
CA GLY A 111 21.93 -0.94 15.78
C GLY A 111 21.68 -0.11 14.50
N PRO A 112 21.78 1.23 14.54
CA PRO A 112 21.46 2.12 13.40
C PRO A 112 22.16 1.78 12.09
N THR A 113 23.42 1.34 12.16
CA THR A 113 24.21 0.93 10.99
C THR A 113 23.66 -0.33 10.35
N ALA A 114 23.35 -1.35 11.16
CA ALA A 114 22.78 -2.61 10.68
C ALA A 114 21.39 -2.37 10.09
N GLU A 115 20.57 -1.53 10.73
CA GLU A 115 19.26 -1.16 10.23
C GLU A 115 19.33 -0.46 8.85
N THR A 116 20.22 0.51 8.71
CA THR A 116 20.43 1.24 7.46
C THR A 116 20.94 0.31 6.36
N PHE A 117 21.87 -0.59 6.71
CA PHE A 117 22.36 -1.61 5.79
C PHE A 117 21.24 -2.54 5.31
N LEU A 118 20.40 -3.05 6.22
CA LEU A 118 19.27 -3.92 5.85
C LEU A 118 18.27 -3.19 4.95
N CYS A 119 18.00 -1.92 5.22
CA CYS A 119 17.11 -1.10 4.39
C CYS A 119 17.69 -0.87 2.99
N ALA A 120 18.97 -0.50 2.91
CA ALA A 120 19.67 -0.32 1.63
C ALA A 120 19.74 -1.64 0.84
N LEU A 121 20.06 -2.75 1.50
CA LEU A 121 20.07 -4.08 0.89
C LEU A 121 18.69 -4.44 0.34
N HIS A 122 17.63 -4.25 1.13
CA HIS A 122 16.26 -4.51 0.69
C HIS A 122 15.90 -3.65 -0.54
N LEU A 123 16.22 -2.35 -0.53
CA LEU A 123 15.97 -1.46 -1.66
C LEU A 123 16.73 -1.89 -2.91
N VAL A 124 18.00 -2.25 -2.79
CA VAL A 124 18.81 -2.75 -3.92
C VAL A 124 18.23 -4.04 -4.47
N LEU A 125 17.86 -5.00 -3.63
CA LEU A 125 17.23 -6.26 -4.06
C LEU A 125 15.89 -6.00 -4.77
N LEU A 126 15.08 -5.08 -4.25
CA LEU A 126 13.80 -4.71 -4.83
C LEU A 126 13.95 -4.07 -6.22
N LEU A 127 14.85 -3.10 -6.34
CA LEU A 127 15.08 -2.38 -7.61
C LEU A 127 15.80 -3.26 -8.64
N THR A 128 16.77 -4.07 -8.22
CA THR A 128 17.42 -5.02 -9.13
C THR A 128 16.43 -6.07 -9.62
N ALA A 129 15.59 -6.61 -8.76
CA ALA A 129 14.62 -7.61 -9.18
C ALA A 129 13.57 -7.08 -10.17
N GLU A 130 13.14 -5.84 -9.96
CA GLU A 130 12.18 -5.18 -10.83
C GLU A 130 12.81 -4.71 -12.16
N PHE A 131 14.00 -4.10 -12.10
CA PHE A 131 14.56 -3.36 -13.24
C PHE A 131 15.72 -4.05 -13.96
N LEU A 132 16.50 -4.90 -13.28
CA LEU A 132 17.66 -5.55 -13.88
C LEU A 132 17.22 -6.74 -14.75
N ARG A 133 17.87 -6.82 -15.90
CA ARG A 133 17.73 -7.90 -16.88
C ARG A 133 19.15 -8.32 -17.27
N ILE A 134 19.50 -9.58 -17.07
CA ILE A 134 20.87 -10.10 -17.24
C ILE A 134 20.92 -10.95 -18.51
N PRO A 135 21.91 -10.79 -19.41
CA PRO A 135 22.04 -11.65 -20.58
C PRO A 135 22.14 -13.13 -20.20
N SER A 136 21.31 -13.98 -20.81
CA SER A 136 21.32 -15.43 -20.56
C SER A 136 22.44 -16.16 -21.30
N GLY A 137 23.12 -15.48 -22.24
CA GLY A 137 24.05 -16.10 -23.18
C GLY A 137 23.38 -16.82 -24.36
N ASN A 138 22.04 -16.91 -24.41
CA ASN A 138 21.30 -17.45 -25.54
C ASN A 138 20.77 -16.33 -26.43
N LYS A 139 20.60 -16.60 -27.72
CA LYS A 139 19.91 -15.73 -28.68
C LYS A 139 18.47 -16.21 -28.89
N ASP A 140 17.54 -15.27 -29.06
CA ASP A 140 16.17 -15.57 -29.47
C ASP A 140 16.07 -15.91 -30.97
N ALA A 141 14.88 -16.21 -31.45
CA ALA A 141 14.62 -16.55 -32.86
C ALA A 141 15.01 -15.44 -33.85
N ASN A 142 15.18 -14.21 -33.37
CA ASN A 142 15.55 -13.03 -34.15
C ASN A 142 17.03 -12.64 -33.95
N GLY A 143 17.80 -13.43 -33.20
CA GLY A 143 19.23 -13.17 -32.93
C GLY A 143 19.51 -12.16 -31.82
N ALA A 144 18.49 -11.72 -31.06
CA ALA A 144 18.65 -10.83 -29.91
C ALA A 144 19.01 -11.60 -28.64
N ASP A 145 19.76 -11.00 -27.71
CA ASP A 145 20.10 -11.66 -26.45
C ASP A 145 18.85 -11.92 -25.61
N VAL A 146 18.63 -13.18 -25.24
CA VAL A 146 17.64 -13.56 -24.25
C VAL A 146 18.08 -13.00 -22.92
N LEU A 147 17.24 -12.19 -22.28
CA LEU A 147 17.55 -11.61 -20.96
C LEU A 147 16.81 -12.37 -19.87
N LEU A 148 17.54 -12.85 -18.86
CA LEU A 148 16.98 -13.43 -17.64
C LEU A 148 16.56 -12.32 -16.68
N PRO A 149 15.31 -12.33 -16.19
CA PRO A 149 14.90 -11.42 -15.14
C PRO A 149 15.53 -11.83 -13.80
N PHE A 150 15.97 -10.86 -13.00
CA PHE A 150 16.39 -11.08 -11.62
C PHE A 150 15.17 -11.18 -10.67
N SER A 151 14.08 -11.80 -11.11
CA SER A 151 12.77 -11.69 -10.44
C SER A 151 12.62 -12.57 -9.20
N THR A 152 13.55 -13.47 -8.89
CA THR A 152 13.44 -14.42 -7.77
C THR A 152 13.10 -13.75 -6.43
N TYR A 153 13.64 -12.55 -6.19
CA TYR A 153 13.36 -11.81 -4.96
C TYR A 153 11.90 -11.35 -4.83
N VAL A 154 11.27 -10.94 -5.94
CA VAL A 154 9.88 -10.47 -5.99
C VAL A 154 8.88 -11.60 -6.24
N ASP A 155 9.26 -12.61 -7.02
CA ASP A 155 8.44 -13.79 -7.32
C ASP A 155 8.19 -14.64 -6.07
N LEU A 156 9.17 -14.68 -5.17
CA LEU A 156 9.05 -15.31 -3.86
C LEU A 156 8.66 -14.25 -2.84
N GLY A 157 7.39 -13.80 -2.89
CA GLY A 157 6.87 -12.71 -2.04
C GLY A 157 7.14 -12.86 -0.53
N PHE A 158 7.35 -14.08 -0.03
CA PHE A 158 7.81 -14.31 1.35
C PHE A 158 9.20 -13.70 1.63
N PHE A 159 10.16 -13.85 0.72
CA PHE A 159 11.52 -13.28 0.87
C PHE A 159 11.50 -11.75 0.77
N MET A 160 10.62 -11.20 -0.06
CA MET A 160 10.41 -9.76 -0.15
C MET A 160 9.93 -9.18 1.19
N CYS A 161 9.16 -9.94 1.98
CA CYS A 161 8.64 -9.50 3.28
C CYS A 161 9.61 -9.74 4.46
N PHE A 162 10.60 -10.63 4.32
CA PHE A 162 11.45 -11.05 5.44
C PHE A 162 12.35 -9.93 5.97
N LEU A 163 13.08 -9.24 5.09
CA LEU A 163 13.95 -8.12 5.48
C LEU A 163 13.16 -6.95 6.07
N PRO A 164 12.05 -6.49 5.44
CA PRO A 164 11.18 -5.49 6.04
C PRO A 164 10.64 -5.90 7.41
N MET A 165 10.24 -7.17 7.61
CA MET A 165 9.75 -7.61 8.93
C MET A 165 10.81 -7.46 10.01
N ILE A 166 12.05 -7.90 9.75
CA ILE A 166 13.16 -7.74 10.71
C ILE A 166 13.38 -6.25 11.01
N GLY A 167 13.42 -5.42 9.96
CA GLY A 167 13.61 -3.98 10.09
C GLY A 167 12.48 -3.28 10.83
N ILE A 168 11.22 -3.67 10.58
CA ILE A 168 10.04 -3.06 11.21
C ILE A 168 9.93 -3.44 12.68
N VAL A 169 10.21 -4.70 13.02
CA VAL A 169 10.09 -5.19 14.41
C VAL A 169 11.27 -4.74 15.27
N GLY A 170 12.49 -4.71 14.72
CA GLY A 170 13.71 -4.42 15.49
C GLY A 170 14.30 -3.03 15.30
N GLY A 171 13.84 -2.26 14.31
CA GLY A 171 14.43 -1.01 13.87
C GLY A 171 13.67 0.26 14.27
N ARG A 172 14.36 1.40 14.19
CA ARG A 172 13.87 2.75 14.54
C ARG A 172 13.33 3.53 13.35
N PHE A 173 13.99 3.37 12.19
CA PHE A 173 13.84 4.16 10.97
C PHE A 173 13.16 3.36 9.86
N PHE A 174 13.40 2.05 9.82
CA PHE A 174 12.94 1.15 8.78
C PHE A 174 11.41 1.22 8.59
N PRO A 175 10.55 1.23 9.64
CA PRO A 175 9.10 1.37 9.43
C PRO A 175 8.73 2.59 8.58
N TYR A 176 9.37 3.74 8.85
CA TYR A 176 9.13 5.00 8.15
C TYR A 176 9.65 4.95 6.71
N LEU A 177 10.86 4.43 6.52
CA LEU A 177 11.49 4.31 5.20
C LEU A 177 10.75 3.29 4.32
N GLN A 178 10.33 2.16 4.88
CA GLN A 178 9.55 1.14 4.19
C GLN A 178 8.24 1.73 3.69
N LEU A 179 7.47 2.35 4.59
CA LEU A 179 6.15 2.91 4.30
C LEU A 179 6.19 3.98 3.21
N LEU A 180 7.24 4.81 3.19
CA LEU A 180 7.33 5.98 2.33
C LEU A 180 8.19 5.71 1.09
N ILE A 181 9.51 5.68 1.24
CA ILE A 181 10.41 5.71 0.09
C ILE A 181 10.61 4.35 -0.57
N VAL A 182 10.74 3.28 0.22
CA VAL A 182 11.07 1.95 -0.33
C VAL A 182 9.92 1.40 -1.16
N VAL A 183 8.68 1.48 -0.65
CA VAL A 183 7.49 1.04 -1.41
C VAL A 183 7.25 1.92 -2.65
N ALA A 184 7.54 3.22 -2.57
CA ALA A 184 7.37 4.12 -3.71
C ALA A 184 8.42 3.91 -4.81
N ALA A 185 9.62 3.42 -4.49
CA ALA A 185 10.73 3.35 -5.44
C ALA A 185 10.43 2.52 -6.71
N PRO A 186 9.85 1.31 -6.63
CA PRO A 186 9.41 0.57 -7.81
C PRO A 186 8.32 1.30 -8.61
N ILE A 187 7.41 2.01 -7.94
CA ILE A 187 6.32 2.74 -8.59
C ILE A 187 6.91 3.88 -9.43
N MET A 188 7.81 4.67 -8.84
CA MET A 188 8.55 5.75 -9.52
C MET A 188 9.36 5.21 -10.71
N GLY A 189 10.04 4.07 -10.54
CA GLY A 189 10.81 3.46 -11.63
C GLY A 189 9.94 2.91 -12.76
N LYS A 190 8.79 2.29 -12.44
CA LYS A 190 7.81 1.82 -13.43
C LYS A 190 7.24 2.99 -14.22
N GLN A 191 6.93 4.09 -13.53
CA GLN A 191 6.49 5.33 -14.14
C GLN A 191 7.51 5.86 -15.15
N MET A 192 8.76 5.97 -14.71
CA MET A 192 9.88 6.44 -15.53
C MET A 192 10.07 5.55 -16.77
N ARG A 193 10.07 4.22 -16.58
CA ARG A 193 10.19 3.25 -17.68
C ARG A 193 9.06 3.42 -18.70
N ALA A 194 7.82 3.51 -18.24
CA ALA A 194 6.65 3.57 -19.11
C ALA A 194 6.54 4.88 -19.90
N LEU A 195 6.91 6.02 -19.31
CA LEU A 195 6.72 7.33 -19.92
C LEU A 195 7.96 7.89 -20.63
N CYS A 196 9.17 7.45 -20.26
CA CYS A 196 10.41 8.07 -20.72
C CYS A 196 11.36 7.09 -21.43
N TYR A 197 11.20 5.79 -21.22
CA TYR A 197 12.01 4.73 -21.86
C TYR A 197 11.19 3.84 -22.81
N SER A 198 9.98 4.24 -23.18
CA SER A 198 9.18 3.60 -24.22
C SER A 198 9.75 3.87 -25.61
N GLU A 199 9.34 3.08 -26.62
CA GLU A 199 9.70 3.32 -28.02
C GLU A 199 9.33 4.74 -28.50
N THR A 200 8.20 5.25 -27.98
CA THR A 200 7.74 6.63 -28.14
C THR A 200 7.67 7.32 -26.77
N PRO A 201 8.76 7.97 -26.31
CA PRO A 201 8.77 8.65 -25.02
C PRO A 201 7.76 9.80 -25.00
N ALA A 202 6.93 9.85 -23.96
CA ALA A 202 6.02 10.97 -23.72
C ALA A 202 6.77 12.19 -23.14
N TYR A 203 7.88 11.97 -22.46
CA TYR A 203 8.69 13.02 -21.84
C TYR A 203 10.20 12.80 -22.07
N PRO A 204 11.01 13.87 -22.13
CA PRO A 204 12.46 13.77 -22.12
C PRO A 204 12.97 13.12 -20.82
N LEU A 205 14.09 12.40 -20.90
CA LEU A 205 14.69 11.70 -19.75
C LEU A 205 14.99 12.63 -18.57
N SER A 206 15.50 13.83 -18.81
CA SER A 206 15.81 14.80 -17.75
C SER A 206 14.56 15.22 -16.98
N VAL A 207 13.47 15.48 -17.71
CA VAL A 207 12.16 15.84 -17.13
C VAL A 207 11.58 14.65 -16.36
N GLY A 208 11.66 13.45 -16.94
CA GLY A 208 11.19 12.22 -16.30
C GLY A 208 11.88 11.94 -14.97
N TRP A 209 13.22 11.98 -14.95
CA TRP A 209 14.00 11.79 -13.72
C TRP A 209 13.66 12.83 -12.66
N LEU A 210 13.51 14.10 -13.06
CA LEU A 210 13.16 15.18 -12.13
C LEU A 210 11.76 15.00 -11.53
N ILE A 211 10.75 14.83 -12.37
CA ILE A 211 9.34 14.86 -11.97
C ILE A 211 8.88 13.52 -11.38
N PHE A 212 9.30 12.39 -11.95
CA PHE A 212 8.80 11.07 -11.54
C PHE A 212 9.66 10.37 -10.50
N VAL A 213 10.91 10.81 -10.29
CA VAL A 213 11.83 10.18 -9.33
C VAL A 213 12.33 11.16 -8.30
N MET A 214 13.08 12.19 -8.70
CA MET A 214 13.81 13.05 -7.75
C MET A 214 12.87 13.86 -6.84
N ILE A 215 11.86 14.54 -7.39
CA ILE A 215 10.90 15.31 -6.60
C ILE A 215 10.08 14.41 -5.66
N PRO A 216 9.40 13.34 -6.14
CA PRO A 216 8.71 12.39 -5.28
C PRO A 216 9.59 11.77 -4.19
N ALA A 217 10.80 11.35 -4.53
CA ALA A 217 11.73 10.76 -3.58
C ALA A 217 12.17 11.78 -2.52
N ALA A 218 12.47 13.01 -2.91
CA ALA A 218 12.84 14.08 -1.98
C ALA A 218 11.69 14.39 -1.01
N ILE A 219 10.45 14.48 -1.49
CA ILE A 219 9.27 14.69 -0.64
C ILE A 219 9.13 13.54 0.36
N LEU A 220 9.14 12.29 -0.10
CA LEU A 220 8.97 11.12 0.76
C LEU A 220 10.10 10.97 1.78
N LEU A 221 11.34 11.20 1.38
CA LEU A 221 12.48 11.13 2.28
C LEU A 221 12.43 12.24 3.33
N THR A 222 12.06 13.47 2.92
CA THR A 222 11.89 14.59 3.85
C THR A 222 10.80 14.29 4.87
N VAL A 223 9.65 13.78 4.42
CA VAL A 223 8.55 13.38 5.32
C VAL A 223 8.97 12.21 6.22
N ALA A 224 9.71 11.23 5.70
CA ALA A 224 10.21 10.11 6.49
C ALA A 224 11.15 10.60 7.61
N VAL A 225 12.14 11.44 7.27
CA VAL A 225 13.06 12.04 8.26
C VAL A 225 12.29 12.88 9.27
N TRP A 226 11.33 13.68 8.83
CA TRP A 226 10.50 14.48 9.73
C TRP A 226 9.69 13.60 10.71
N LEU A 227 9.08 12.51 10.25
CA LEU A 227 8.35 11.57 11.11
C LEU A 227 9.28 10.84 12.08
N ILE A 228 10.47 10.43 11.63
CA ILE A 228 11.51 9.85 12.48
C ILE A 228 11.93 10.84 13.57
N CYS A 229 12.22 12.09 13.22
CA CYS A 229 12.60 13.11 14.20
C CYS A 229 11.47 13.38 15.20
N ARG A 230 10.21 13.36 14.76
CA ARG A 230 9.07 13.54 15.67
C ARG A 230 8.83 12.33 16.55
N SER A 231 9.10 11.11 16.10
CA SER A 231 8.95 9.91 16.94
C SER A 231 9.89 9.95 18.14
N LEU A 232 11.13 10.45 17.94
CA LEU A 232 12.08 10.73 19.02
C LEU A 232 11.56 11.77 20.04
N SER A 233 10.64 12.64 19.62
CA SER A 233 10.00 13.66 20.46
C SER A 233 8.62 13.25 20.98
N GLY A 234 8.26 11.96 20.94
CA GLY A 234 6.99 11.45 21.49
C GLY A 234 5.77 11.67 20.59
N GLN A 235 5.94 11.55 19.27
CA GLN A 235 4.83 11.67 18.31
C GLN A 235 3.66 10.74 18.63
N LYS A 236 2.44 11.28 18.62
CA LYS A 236 1.21 10.48 18.73
C LYS A 236 1.01 9.61 17.47
N PRO A 237 0.67 8.32 17.59
CA PRO A 237 0.44 7.42 16.45
C PRO A 237 -0.58 7.96 15.44
N ARG A 238 -1.63 8.63 15.92
CA ARG A 238 -2.65 9.28 15.08
C ARG A 238 -2.05 10.35 14.16
N THR A 239 -1.16 11.20 14.67
CA THR A 239 -0.51 12.26 13.88
C THR A 239 0.43 11.65 12.85
N PHE A 240 1.17 10.60 13.21
CA PHE A 240 1.99 9.83 12.28
C PHE A 240 1.13 9.27 11.13
N ALA A 241 0.09 8.50 11.47
CA ALA A 241 -0.77 7.84 10.49
C ALA A 241 -1.43 8.86 9.55
N ALA A 242 -1.95 9.96 10.08
CA ALA A 242 -2.62 10.99 9.29
C ALA A 242 -1.65 11.71 8.33
N ALA A 243 -0.46 12.07 8.78
CA ALA A 243 0.53 12.74 7.93
C ALA A 243 1.08 11.80 6.84
N ALA A 244 1.38 10.54 7.20
CA ALA A 244 1.84 9.53 6.25
C ALA A 244 0.75 9.20 5.22
N LEU A 245 -0.51 9.03 5.66
CA LEU A 245 -1.64 8.75 4.77
C LEU A 245 -1.90 9.92 3.81
N LEU A 246 -1.90 11.16 4.30
CA LEU A 246 -2.09 12.33 3.44
C LEU A 246 -1.00 12.43 2.37
N THR A 247 0.27 12.25 2.78
CA THR A 247 1.42 12.32 1.87
C THR A 247 1.35 11.24 0.80
N THR A 248 1.15 9.98 1.21
CA THR A 248 1.11 8.84 0.29
C THR A 248 -0.11 8.89 -0.64
N THR A 249 -1.26 9.33 -0.14
CA THR A 249 -2.49 9.48 -0.95
C THR A 249 -2.25 10.42 -2.12
N TRP A 250 -1.76 11.64 -1.86
CA TRP A 250 -1.53 12.62 -2.92
C TRP A 250 -0.39 12.24 -3.86
N LEU A 251 0.68 11.65 -3.32
CA LEU A 251 1.79 11.21 -4.16
C LEU A 251 1.36 10.09 -5.11
N TYR A 252 0.72 9.05 -4.59
CA TYR A 252 0.29 7.92 -5.42
C TYR A 252 -0.87 8.31 -6.33
N PHE A 253 -1.78 9.19 -5.92
CA PHE A 253 -2.78 9.76 -6.82
C PHE A 253 -2.10 10.50 -7.98
N GLY A 254 -1.11 11.35 -7.69
CA GLY A 254 -0.32 12.06 -8.69
C GLY A 254 0.38 11.11 -9.66
N LEU A 255 1.23 10.21 -9.14
CA LEU A 255 1.99 9.25 -9.95
C LEU A 255 1.07 8.39 -10.82
N ASN A 256 -0.03 7.86 -10.27
CA ASN A 256 -1.00 7.08 -11.05
C ASN A 256 -1.71 7.93 -12.09
N THR A 257 -2.04 9.19 -11.80
CA THR A 257 -2.69 10.09 -12.76
C THR A 257 -1.80 10.30 -14.00
N PHE A 258 -0.50 10.49 -13.81
CA PHE A 258 0.44 10.56 -14.93
C PHE A 258 0.57 9.19 -15.63
N PHE A 259 0.67 8.08 -14.88
CA PHE A 259 0.83 6.74 -15.44
C PHE A 259 -0.32 6.39 -16.37
N PHE A 260 -1.52 6.75 -15.94
CA PHE A 260 -2.76 6.41 -16.60
C PHE A 260 -3.16 7.43 -17.68
N ASN A 261 -2.30 8.41 -17.96
CA ASN A 261 -2.50 9.47 -18.96
C ASN A 261 -3.71 10.36 -18.68
N TYR A 262 -3.69 11.08 -17.54
CA TYR A 262 -4.55 12.23 -17.25
C TYR A 262 -6.00 12.10 -17.73
N ALA A 263 -6.64 10.97 -17.41
CA ALA A 263 -7.99 10.63 -17.87
C ALA A 263 -9.07 11.43 -17.11
N TRP A 264 -8.94 12.76 -17.12
CA TRP A 264 -9.81 13.68 -16.40
C TRP A 264 -11.21 13.73 -17.00
N PRO A 265 -12.26 13.93 -16.19
CA PRO A 265 -13.64 13.93 -16.66
C PRO A 265 -13.99 15.09 -17.58
N TRP A 266 -13.17 16.13 -17.63
CA TRP A 266 -13.32 17.29 -18.54
C TRP A 266 -12.52 17.15 -19.85
N LEU A 267 -11.79 16.04 -20.04
CA LEU A 267 -11.16 15.68 -21.32
C LEU A 267 -11.97 14.57 -22.00
N GLU A 268 -11.50 14.09 -23.16
CA GLU A 268 -12.10 12.94 -23.82
C GLU A 268 -12.07 11.71 -22.90
N TRP A 269 -13.22 11.06 -22.74
CA TRP A 269 -13.35 9.93 -21.83
C TRP A 269 -12.70 8.68 -22.42
N THR A 270 -11.86 8.05 -21.61
CA THR A 270 -11.19 6.80 -21.96
C THR A 270 -11.66 5.68 -21.04
N GLY A 271 -11.21 4.45 -21.32
CA GLY A 271 -11.40 3.29 -20.44
C GLY A 271 -10.97 3.50 -18.98
N ARG A 272 -10.16 4.54 -18.70
CA ARG A 272 -9.58 4.83 -17.39
C ARG A 272 -10.25 6.02 -16.68
N THR A 273 -11.06 6.82 -17.38
CA THR A 273 -11.73 7.98 -16.80
C THR A 273 -12.61 7.63 -15.60
N PRO A 274 -13.41 6.53 -15.62
CA PRO A 274 -14.18 6.13 -14.44
C PRO A 274 -13.31 5.82 -13.21
N ASN A 275 -12.18 5.11 -13.37
CA ASN A 275 -11.23 4.86 -12.28
C ASN A 275 -10.66 6.16 -11.73
N GLN A 276 -10.29 7.10 -12.60
CA GLN A 276 -9.73 8.39 -12.18
C GLN A 276 -10.73 9.18 -11.32
N ILE A 277 -12.01 9.19 -11.68
CA ILE A 277 -13.08 9.80 -10.89
C ILE A 277 -13.19 9.12 -9.51
N ILE A 278 -13.21 7.78 -9.48
CA ILE A 278 -13.26 7.02 -8.22
C ILE A 278 -12.05 7.36 -7.35
N PHE A 279 -10.84 7.35 -7.90
CA PHE A 279 -9.62 7.67 -7.16
C PHE A 279 -9.58 9.12 -6.68
N MET A 280 -10.14 10.06 -7.43
CA MET A 280 -10.28 11.46 -7.01
C MET A 280 -11.24 11.59 -5.81
N LEU A 281 -12.36 10.88 -5.82
CA LEU A 281 -13.27 10.81 -4.68
C LEU A 281 -12.59 10.18 -3.46
N CYS A 282 -11.91 9.03 -3.64
CA CYS A 282 -11.16 8.37 -2.56
C CYS A 282 -10.08 9.29 -1.98
N THR A 283 -9.30 9.96 -2.84
CA THR A 283 -8.27 10.92 -2.45
C THR A 283 -8.85 12.07 -1.63
N SER A 284 -10.03 12.57 -2.03
CA SER A 284 -10.72 13.63 -1.32
C SER A 284 -11.18 13.17 0.07
N CYS A 285 -11.80 12.00 0.17
CA CYS A 285 -12.22 11.41 1.45
C CYS A 285 -11.04 11.15 2.39
N LEU A 286 -9.95 10.56 1.87
CA LEU A 286 -8.74 10.30 2.66
C LEU A 286 -8.05 11.59 3.10
N THR A 287 -8.07 12.62 2.26
CA THR A 287 -7.59 13.96 2.61
C THR A 287 -8.39 14.53 3.77
N LEU A 288 -9.73 14.54 3.67
CA LEU A 288 -10.60 15.04 4.73
C LEU A 288 -10.41 14.26 6.04
N ALA A 289 -10.34 12.93 5.98
CA ALA A 289 -10.10 12.10 7.14
C ALA A 289 -8.73 12.39 7.80
N SER A 290 -7.69 12.57 6.99
CA SER A 290 -6.34 12.88 7.48
C SER A 290 -6.26 14.28 8.09
N LEU A 291 -6.86 15.29 7.46
CA LEU A 291 -6.92 16.65 8.02
C LEU A 291 -7.73 16.67 9.31
N TRP A 292 -8.88 15.99 9.34
CA TRP A 292 -9.68 15.83 10.56
C TRP A 292 -8.85 15.15 11.66
N ALA A 293 -8.10 14.10 11.31
CA ALA A 293 -7.22 13.41 12.24
C ALA A 293 -6.10 14.31 12.79
N LEU A 294 -5.56 15.22 11.98
CA LEU A 294 -4.49 16.16 12.38
C LEU A 294 -5.01 17.33 13.22
N PHE A 295 -6.19 17.86 12.92
CA PHE A 295 -6.69 19.11 13.53
C PHE A 295 -7.67 18.91 14.68
N THR A 296 -8.33 17.76 14.80
CA THR A 296 -9.19 17.51 15.97
C THR A 296 -8.36 16.92 17.10
N ALA A 297 -8.26 17.66 18.20
CA ALA A 297 -7.75 17.12 19.46
C ALA A 297 -8.69 15.97 19.92
N PRO A 298 -8.16 14.87 20.48
CA PRO A 298 -9.02 13.89 21.13
C PRO A 298 -9.76 14.61 22.26
N ALA A 299 -11.08 14.72 22.14
CA ALA A 299 -11.94 15.08 23.26
C ALA A 299 -12.10 13.84 24.14
N GLU A 300 -11.04 13.38 24.83
CA GLU A 300 -11.12 12.33 25.86
C GLU A 300 -9.76 12.08 26.54
N ASP A 301 -9.35 13.01 27.42
CA ASP A 301 -8.70 12.62 28.69
C ASP A 301 -9.75 12.56 29.83
N SER A 302 -11.02 12.86 29.54
CA SER A 302 -12.05 13.06 30.57
C SER A 302 -12.98 11.85 30.82
N ALA A 303 -13.03 10.86 29.92
CA ALA A 303 -13.89 9.68 30.08
C ALA A 303 -13.16 8.45 30.65
N VAL A 304 -11.86 8.30 30.35
CA VAL A 304 -11.04 7.20 30.87
C VAL A 304 -10.72 7.43 32.36
N GLN A 305 -10.51 8.68 32.78
CA GLN A 305 -10.29 9.00 34.21
C GLN A 305 -11.53 8.79 35.09
N ARG A 306 -12.75 8.99 34.57
CA ARG A 306 -14.00 8.86 35.36
C ARG A 306 -14.42 7.44 35.70
N ARG A 307 -13.80 6.40 35.12
CA ARG A 307 -14.08 4.99 35.48
C ARG A 307 -13.01 4.35 36.36
N SER A 308 -12.05 5.14 36.85
CA SER A 308 -10.95 4.68 37.70
C SER A 308 -11.04 5.13 39.16
N ILE A 309 -12.17 5.71 39.59
CA ILE A 309 -12.43 5.92 41.02
C ILE A 309 -13.11 4.65 41.55
N PRO A 310 -12.42 3.78 42.32
CA PRO A 310 -13.12 2.76 43.07
C PRO A 310 -13.96 3.47 44.14
N ASP A 311 -15.22 3.05 44.28
CA ASP A 311 -16.04 3.31 45.46
C ASP A 311 -15.29 2.78 46.70
N GLN A 312 -14.47 3.65 47.30
CA GLN A 312 -14.06 3.56 48.68
C GLN A 312 -14.82 4.63 49.47
N ALA A 313 -15.96 4.23 50.02
CA ALA A 313 -16.58 4.81 51.20
C ALA A 313 -17.47 3.69 51.79
N ALA A 314 -16.99 2.89 52.76
CA ALA A 314 -16.89 3.20 54.19
C ALA A 314 -18.27 3.33 54.88
N PRO A 315 -18.39 3.12 56.20
CA PRO A 315 -17.58 2.35 57.16
C PRO A 315 -18.23 1.02 57.58
#